data_AF-A0A8C9NHC2-F1
#
_entry.id   AF-A0A8C9NHC2-F1
#
_cell.length_a   1.000
_cell.length_b   1.000
_cell.length_c   1.000
_cell.angle_alpha   90.00
_cell.angle_beta   90.00
_cell.angle_gamma   90.00
#
_symmetry.space_group_name_H-M   'P 1'
#
loop_
_entity.id
_entity.type
_entity.pdbx_description
1 polymer ?
#
loop_
_entity_poly.entity_id
_entity_poly.type
_entity_poly.pdbx_seq_one_letter_code
_entity_poly.pdbx_strand_id
1 'polypeptide(L)'
;AAPCTPRTSPLQHKLGYSRAQSSQHAELMASPPPLSPLWDRTPARGWQHVLETPQGPLSWHLPAAQVWRHKQYREELNLTVAAPLPLRAEAGWLQFQLGISRDGLYPRSSAAVSRLLRDLRDLPTISADYSQDEKALLGACDCSQVVKPSGVHLKLVLRFQDFGKAMFKPMRQKREEETPEDFFYFVDFQRHNAEIAAFHLDRILDFRRVPPTVGRLINVTKEILEVTKNEVLQSVFFVSPASNVCFFAKCPYMCKTEYAVCGSPHLLEGSLSAFLPSLNLAPRLSIPNPWIRSYSFEGKEEWEVNPLYCNTVREIYPYSNSNRLLNIVDMAIFDFLIGNMDRHHYEMFTKFGDDGFLLHLDNARGFGRHSHDEISILAPLSQCCVIKRTTWLRLQLLAEPEYRLSEVMRESLLQDPLAPVLTEPHLLALDRRLQLILQAVGRCIDTFGEATVVANDTTQPQRPAVHRAKLDT
;
A
#
# COMPACT_ATOMS: atom_id res chain seq x y z
N ALA A 1 36.83 71.08 32.96
CA ALA A 1 35.43 71.10 32.51
C ALA A 1 35.42 71.15 30.98
N ALA A 2 35.11 70.02 30.35
CA ALA A 2 34.75 69.88 28.94
C ALA A 2 34.04 68.51 28.82
N PRO A 3 32.76 68.44 28.40
CA PRO A 3 32.01 67.18 28.38
C PRO A 3 32.18 66.45 27.05
N CYS A 4 32.37 65.12 27.14
CA CYS A 4 32.46 64.20 26.03
C CYS A 4 31.16 64.11 25.22
N THR A 5 31.26 64.26 23.91
CA THR A 5 30.20 63.98 22.92
C THR A 5 30.22 62.52 22.46
N PRO A 6 29.06 61.90 22.15
CA PRO A 6 28.96 60.49 21.81
C PRO A 6 29.21 60.23 20.30
N ARG A 7 29.88 59.11 20.00
CA ARG A 7 30.09 58.61 18.63
C ARG A 7 28.83 57.95 18.08
N THR A 8 28.49 58.34 16.86
CA THR A 8 27.47 57.79 15.96
C THR A 8 27.88 56.46 15.33
N SER A 9 26.94 55.52 15.21
CA SER A 9 26.88 54.56 14.09
C SER A 9 25.45 54.01 13.95
N PRO A 10 24.77 54.16 12.79
CA PRO A 10 23.46 53.55 12.56
C PRO A 10 23.59 52.15 11.94
N LEU A 11 22.98 51.18 12.60
CA LEU A 11 22.64 49.86 12.08
C LEU A 11 21.68 49.99 10.88
N GLN A 12 22.14 49.58 9.69
CA GLN A 12 21.25 49.14 8.61
C GLN A 12 21.21 47.61 8.63
N HIS A 13 20.14 47.05 9.19
CA HIS A 13 19.79 45.65 9.02
C HIS A 13 19.42 45.40 7.55
N LYS A 14 20.24 44.62 6.85
CA LYS A 14 19.84 43.93 5.62
C LYS A 14 18.81 42.86 5.99
N LEU A 15 17.53 43.14 5.73
CA LEU A 15 16.50 42.12 5.60
C LEU A 15 16.77 41.33 4.33
N GLY A 16 17.44 40.19 4.47
CA GLY A 16 17.47 39.17 3.43
C GLY A 16 16.07 38.60 3.26
N TYR A 17 15.47 38.81 2.09
CA TYR A 17 14.32 38.06 1.63
C TYR A 17 14.65 36.56 1.71
N SER A 18 14.05 35.85 2.66
CA SER A 18 13.97 34.40 2.63
C SER A 18 13.13 34.01 1.41
N ARG A 19 13.80 33.53 0.37
CA ARG A 19 13.16 32.85 -0.76
C ARG A 19 12.48 31.63 -0.16
N ALA A 20 11.15 31.56 -0.21
CA ALA A 20 10.41 30.37 0.19
C ALA A 20 11.06 29.16 -0.47
N GLN A 21 11.61 28.24 0.34
CA GLN A 21 12.11 26.96 -0.17
C GLN A 21 10.94 26.28 -0.87
N SER A 22 11.10 25.99 -2.16
CA SER A 22 10.10 25.28 -2.92
C SER A 22 9.98 23.84 -2.39
N SER A 23 8.76 23.31 -2.43
CA SER A 23 8.43 21.96 -1.96
C SER A 23 9.04 20.92 -2.90
N GLN A 24 10.01 20.12 -2.42
CA GLN A 24 10.66 19.07 -3.23
C GLN A 24 9.64 18.02 -3.67
N HIS A 25 8.69 17.66 -2.80
CA HIS A 25 7.62 16.74 -3.15
C HIS A 25 6.68 17.33 -4.20
N ALA A 26 6.29 18.60 -4.10
CA ALA A 26 5.45 19.23 -5.12
C ALA A 26 6.17 19.33 -6.47
N GLU A 27 7.46 19.67 -6.47
CA GLU A 27 8.29 19.70 -7.67
C GLU A 27 8.44 18.30 -8.29
N LEU A 28 8.67 17.26 -7.48
CA LEU A 28 8.72 15.88 -7.97
C LEU A 28 7.38 15.42 -8.55
N MET A 29 6.26 15.83 -7.98
CA MET A 29 4.93 15.46 -8.48
C MET A 29 4.55 16.27 -9.73
N ALA A 30 5.08 17.49 -9.87
CA ALA A 30 4.90 18.35 -11.04
C ALA A 30 5.89 18.03 -12.18
N SER A 31 7.03 17.40 -11.89
CA SER A 31 8.02 17.05 -12.92
C SER A 31 7.40 16.11 -13.95
N PRO A 32 7.64 16.30 -15.26
CA PRO A 32 7.17 15.36 -16.26
C PRO A 32 7.69 13.96 -15.91
N PRO A 33 6.91 12.88 -16.14
CA PRO A 33 7.44 11.53 -15.99
C PRO A 33 8.78 11.44 -16.72
N PRO A 34 9.77 10.66 -16.22
CA PRO A 34 11.04 10.49 -16.92
C PRO A 34 10.73 10.02 -18.35
N LEU A 35 10.83 10.97 -19.29
CA LEU A 35 10.28 10.99 -20.65
C LEU A 35 8.75 11.13 -20.72
N SER A 36 8.24 12.28 -21.17
CA SER A 36 6.86 12.44 -21.67
C SER A 36 6.74 13.63 -22.62
N PRO A 37 6.79 13.37 -23.93
CA PRO A 37 5.96 14.11 -24.88
C PRO A 37 4.70 13.30 -25.30
N LEU A 38 4.61 12.03 -24.91
CA LEU A 38 3.65 11.07 -25.47
C LEU A 38 2.51 10.64 -24.54
N TRP A 39 2.58 10.94 -23.23
CA TRP A 39 1.49 10.61 -22.29
C TRP A 39 0.41 11.69 -22.16
N ASP A 40 0.71 12.94 -22.52
CA ASP A 40 -0.28 14.05 -22.53
C ASP A 40 -1.21 14.04 -23.76
N ARG A 41 -1.03 13.09 -24.67
CA ARG A 41 -2.03 12.75 -25.68
C ARG A 41 -2.50 11.33 -25.44
N THR A 42 -3.27 11.10 -24.38
CA THR A 42 -4.11 9.91 -24.31
C THR A 42 -5.09 9.98 -25.48
N PRO A 43 -4.98 9.12 -26.52
CA PRO A 43 -6.10 8.94 -27.43
C PRO A 43 -7.27 8.43 -26.59
N ALA A 44 -8.51 8.74 -26.95
CA ALA A 44 -9.69 8.21 -26.27
C ALA A 44 -9.56 6.68 -26.09
N ARG A 45 -9.15 6.24 -24.89
CA ARG A 45 -8.82 4.84 -24.62
C ARG A 45 -10.15 4.10 -24.45
N GLY A 46 -10.34 3.06 -25.27
CA GLY A 46 -11.58 2.27 -25.27
C GLY A 46 -11.83 1.51 -23.95
N TRP A 47 -13.04 1.00 -23.78
CA TRP A 47 -13.56 0.33 -22.58
C TRP A 47 -12.71 -0.83 -22.02
N GLN A 48 -11.79 -1.39 -22.82
CA GLN A 48 -10.85 -2.44 -22.41
C GLN A 48 -9.76 -1.94 -21.44
N HIS A 49 -9.53 -0.62 -21.35
CA HIS A 49 -8.49 -0.02 -20.51
C HIS A 49 -8.93 0.30 -19.07
N VAL A 50 -10.23 0.35 -18.80
CA VAL A 50 -10.78 0.68 -17.47
C VAL A 50 -11.29 -0.59 -16.81
N LEU A 51 -11.12 -0.71 -15.49
CA LEU A 51 -11.57 -1.89 -14.75
C LEU A 51 -13.10 -2.01 -14.79
N GLU A 52 -13.80 -0.92 -14.51
CA GLU A 52 -15.26 -0.84 -14.52
C GLU A 52 -15.77 0.15 -15.57
N THR A 53 -16.95 -0.09 -16.13
CA THR A 53 -17.57 0.87 -17.06
C THR A 53 -18.51 1.80 -16.28
N PRO A 54 -18.48 3.12 -16.51
CA PRO A 54 -19.45 4.06 -15.94
C PRO A 54 -20.93 3.74 -16.20
N GLN A 55 -21.21 2.83 -17.15
CA GLN A 55 -22.57 2.44 -17.54
C GLN A 55 -23.14 1.28 -16.70
N GLY A 56 -22.39 0.74 -15.75
CA GLY A 56 -22.93 -0.19 -14.76
C GLY A 56 -23.94 0.53 -13.84
N PRO A 57 -25.15 -0.02 -13.63
CA PRO A 57 -26.08 0.49 -12.64
C PRO A 57 -25.41 0.77 -11.28
N LEU A 58 -25.60 1.98 -10.72
CA LEU A 58 -25.24 2.30 -9.32
C LEU A 58 -25.80 1.25 -8.32
N SER A 59 -26.87 0.53 -8.70
CA SER A 59 -27.46 -0.58 -7.95
C SER A 59 -26.53 -1.78 -7.76
N TRP A 60 -25.46 -1.95 -8.54
CA TRP A 60 -24.47 -3.00 -8.29
C TRP A 60 -23.57 -2.69 -7.10
N HIS A 61 -23.43 -1.41 -6.74
CA HIS A 61 -22.63 -0.94 -5.61
C HIS A 61 -23.41 -0.90 -4.28
N LEU A 62 -24.75 -0.94 -4.32
CA LEU A 62 -25.59 -1.26 -3.17
C LEU A 62 -26.49 -2.45 -3.44
N PRO A 63 -26.20 -3.61 -2.82
CA PRO A 63 -27.23 -4.63 -2.70
C PRO A 63 -28.38 -4.03 -1.90
N ALA A 64 -29.57 -3.92 -2.49
CA ALA A 64 -30.78 -3.52 -1.79
C ALA A 64 -30.92 -4.28 -0.44
N ALA A 65 -30.51 -5.55 -0.43
CA ALA A 65 -30.46 -6.42 0.75
C ALA A 65 -29.68 -5.87 1.96
N GLN A 66 -28.69 -5.00 1.78
CA GLN A 66 -27.94 -4.39 2.89
C GLN A 66 -28.70 -3.23 3.55
N VAL A 67 -29.42 -2.43 2.76
CA VAL A 67 -30.31 -1.38 3.29
C VAL A 67 -31.47 -2.03 4.05
N TRP A 68 -32.03 -3.13 3.51
CA TRP A 68 -33.07 -3.92 4.18
C TRP A 68 -32.60 -4.53 5.50
N ARG A 69 -31.42 -5.17 5.56
CA ARG A 69 -30.85 -5.72 6.80
C ARG A 69 -30.55 -4.64 7.85
N HIS A 70 -30.16 -3.44 7.42
CA HIS A 70 -29.91 -2.34 8.36
C HIS A 70 -31.18 -1.86 9.04
N LYS A 71 -32.29 -1.81 8.29
CA LYS A 71 -33.62 -1.47 8.78
C LYS A 71 -34.15 -2.53 9.76
N GLN A 72 -34.13 -3.81 9.38
CA GLN A 72 -34.60 -4.92 10.23
C GLN A 72 -33.88 -4.97 11.59
N TYR A 73 -32.55 -4.86 11.60
CA TYR A 73 -31.79 -4.88 12.85
C TYR A 73 -32.10 -3.70 13.78
N ARG A 74 -32.37 -2.51 13.23
CA ARG A 74 -32.76 -1.34 14.04
C ARG A 74 -34.16 -1.51 14.63
N GLU A 75 -35.06 -2.13 13.88
CA GLU A 75 -36.39 -2.51 14.36
C GLU A 75 -36.30 -3.57 15.47
N GLU A 76 -35.41 -4.56 15.34
CA GLU A 76 -35.15 -5.58 16.38
C GLU A 76 -34.57 -4.98 17.68
N LEU A 77 -33.79 -3.89 17.59
CA LEU A 77 -33.18 -3.20 18.74
C LEU A 77 -33.98 -2.00 19.27
N ASN A 78 -35.21 -1.77 18.79
CA ASN A 78 -36.02 -0.59 19.15
C ASN A 78 -35.33 0.77 18.92
N LEU A 79 -34.43 0.86 17.93
CA LEU A 79 -33.74 2.10 17.56
C LEU A 79 -34.51 2.83 16.46
N THR A 80 -34.64 4.15 16.57
CA THR A 80 -35.28 4.97 15.52
C THR A 80 -34.59 4.77 14.18
N VAL A 81 -35.38 4.37 13.16
CA VAL A 81 -34.90 4.17 11.79
C VAL A 81 -34.60 5.53 11.16
N ALA A 82 -33.33 5.91 11.10
CA ALA A 82 -32.88 7.05 10.32
C ALA A 82 -33.15 6.83 8.82
N ALA A 83 -33.42 7.92 8.08
CA ALA A 83 -33.67 7.86 6.64
C ALA A 83 -32.52 7.13 5.89
N PRO A 84 -32.83 6.33 4.84
CA PRO A 84 -31.80 5.64 4.07
C PRO A 84 -30.82 6.66 3.47
N LEU A 85 -29.53 6.49 3.77
CA LEU A 85 -28.47 7.32 3.21
C LEU A 85 -28.39 7.05 1.70
N PRO A 86 -28.51 8.07 0.82
CA PRO A 86 -28.41 7.87 -0.61
C PRO A 86 -26.96 7.66 -1.02
N LEU A 87 -26.70 6.71 -1.92
CA LEU A 87 -25.41 6.62 -2.59
C LEU A 87 -25.21 7.82 -3.50
N ARG A 88 -24.07 8.48 -3.32
CA ARG A 88 -23.67 9.62 -4.14
C ARG A 88 -22.66 9.12 -5.16
N ALA A 89 -22.91 9.37 -6.44
CA ALA A 89 -21.96 9.07 -7.51
C ALA A 89 -20.58 9.74 -7.24
N GLU A 90 -20.59 10.87 -6.53
CA GLU A 90 -19.43 11.72 -6.32
C GLU A 90 -18.58 11.31 -5.11
N ALA A 91 -18.95 10.22 -4.42
CA ALA A 91 -18.22 9.68 -3.28
C ALA A 91 -16.78 9.33 -3.67
N GLY A 92 -15.81 9.69 -2.81
CA GLY A 92 -14.38 9.54 -3.11
C GLY A 92 -13.99 8.09 -3.42
N TRP A 93 -14.53 7.13 -2.67
CA TRP A 93 -14.24 5.71 -2.86
C TRP A 93 -14.78 5.16 -4.19
N LEU A 94 -15.95 5.64 -4.64
CA LEU A 94 -16.56 5.19 -5.88
C LEU A 94 -15.79 5.75 -7.09
N GLN A 95 -15.44 7.04 -7.04
CA GLN A 95 -14.59 7.66 -8.06
C GLN A 95 -13.20 7.02 -8.13
N PHE A 96 -12.64 6.61 -6.99
CA PHE A 96 -11.42 5.80 -6.97
C PHE A 96 -11.59 4.48 -7.70
N GLN A 97 -12.64 3.70 -7.39
CA GLN A 97 -12.89 2.39 -8.01
C GLN A 97 -13.12 2.50 -9.53
N LEU A 98 -13.92 3.47 -9.96
CA LEU A 98 -14.17 3.76 -11.38
C LEU A 98 -12.91 4.26 -12.11
N GLY A 99 -11.97 4.87 -11.39
CA GLY A 99 -10.70 5.37 -11.93
C GLY A 99 -9.61 4.31 -12.12
N ILE A 100 -9.82 3.06 -11.64
CA ILE A 100 -8.84 1.99 -11.80
C ILE A 100 -8.73 1.62 -13.29
N SER A 101 -7.50 1.59 -13.81
CA SER A 101 -7.22 1.35 -15.22
C SER A 101 -6.03 0.39 -15.38
N ARG A 102 -5.72 0.00 -16.61
CA ARG A 102 -4.56 -0.85 -16.91
C ARG A 102 -3.23 -0.22 -16.48
N ASP A 103 -3.18 1.11 -16.31
CA ASP A 103 -1.95 1.85 -15.97
C ASP A 103 -1.69 1.93 -14.44
N GLY A 104 -2.63 1.48 -13.61
CA GLY A 104 -2.50 1.47 -12.14
C GLY A 104 -3.83 1.65 -11.41
N LEU A 105 -3.77 1.64 -10.07
CA LEU A 105 -4.94 1.84 -9.20
C LEU A 105 -5.49 3.26 -9.26
N TYR A 106 -4.67 4.24 -9.57
CA TYR A 106 -5.07 5.64 -9.66
C TYR A 106 -4.14 6.43 -10.60
N PRO A 107 -4.63 7.53 -11.21
CA PRO A 107 -3.78 8.48 -11.93
C PRO A 107 -2.80 9.22 -11.03
N ARG A 108 -1.66 9.67 -11.58
CA ARG A 108 -0.59 10.39 -10.86
C ARG A 108 -1.09 11.60 -10.06
N SER A 109 -1.93 12.43 -10.67
CA SER A 109 -2.54 13.62 -10.03
C SER A 109 -4.05 13.45 -9.87
N SER A 110 -4.46 12.52 -9.01
CA SER A 110 -5.87 12.16 -8.83
C SER A 110 -6.56 12.96 -7.71
N ALA A 111 -7.46 13.87 -8.10
CA ALA A 111 -8.33 14.56 -7.15
C ALA A 111 -9.26 13.59 -6.38
N ALA A 112 -9.62 12.46 -6.98
CA ALA A 112 -10.42 11.42 -6.34
C ALA A 112 -9.65 10.76 -5.18
N VAL A 113 -8.36 10.47 -5.36
CA VAL A 113 -7.51 9.93 -4.28
C VAL A 113 -7.37 10.95 -3.14
N SER A 114 -7.10 12.22 -3.45
CA SER A 114 -7.03 13.26 -2.41
C SER A 114 -8.34 13.43 -1.65
N ARG A 115 -9.49 13.29 -2.33
CA ARG A 115 -10.81 13.31 -1.67
C ARG A 115 -10.99 12.07 -0.80
N LEU A 116 -10.70 10.88 -1.31
CA LEU A 116 -10.81 9.63 -0.58
C LEU A 116 -9.97 9.61 0.69
N LEU A 117 -8.73 10.10 0.66
CA LEU A 117 -7.89 10.20 1.87
C LEU A 117 -8.52 11.09 2.94
N ARG A 118 -9.15 12.20 2.56
CA ARG A 118 -9.90 13.06 3.49
C ARG A 118 -11.17 12.36 4.00
N ASP A 119 -11.91 11.69 3.12
CA ASP A 119 -13.13 10.98 3.48
C ASP A 119 -12.84 9.87 4.50
N LEU A 120 -11.78 9.08 4.30
CA LEU A 120 -11.34 8.04 5.25
C LEU A 120 -10.91 8.63 6.60
N ARG A 121 -10.34 9.83 6.60
CA ARG A 121 -9.95 10.53 7.82
C ARG A 121 -11.15 11.10 8.59
N ASP A 122 -12.12 11.68 7.87
CA ASP A 122 -13.11 12.59 8.47
C ASP A 122 -14.52 11.98 8.57
N LEU A 123 -14.89 11.02 7.71
CA LEU A 123 -16.25 10.47 7.72
C LEU A 123 -16.49 9.56 8.94
N PRO A 124 -17.69 9.60 9.54
CA PRO A 124 -18.01 8.71 10.64
C PRO A 124 -18.23 7.27 10.15
N THR A 125 -17.81 6.32 10.98
CA THR A 125 -18.08 4.89 10.80
C THR A 125 -19.53 4.57 11.17
N ILE A 126 -20.21 3.78 10.35
CA ILE A 126 -21.59 3.34 10.58
C ILE A 126 -21.72 1.83 10.82
N SER A 127 -20.64 1.08 10.59
CA SER A 127 -20.56 -0.36 10.82
C SER A 127 -19.10 -0.79 10.91
N ALA A 128 -18.81 -1.74 11.79
CA ALA A 128 -17.54 -2.44 11.88
C ALA A 128 -17.79 -3.95 11.88
N ASP A 129 -16.88 -4.73 11.29
CA ASP A 129 -16.99 -6.19 11.23
C ASP A 129 -15.62 -6.83 10.96
N TYR A 130 -15.51 -8.14 11.17
CA TYR A 130 -14.34 -8.91 10.76
C TYR A 130 -14.21 -8.98 9.24
N SER A 131 -12.98 -9.16 8.79
CA SER A 131 -12.65 -9.45 7.40
C SER A 131 -13.24 -10.81 6.96
N GLN A 132 -13.40 -11.02 5.65
CA GLN A 132 -14.06 -12.22 5.14
C GLN A 132 -13.24 -13.49 5.40
N ASP A 133 -11.91 -13.37 5.36
CA ASP A 133 -10.95 -14.41 5.70
C ASP A 133 -11.00 -14.77 7.18
N GLU A 134 -11.09 -13.81 8.09
CA GLU A 134 -11.31 -14.10 9.52
C GLU A 134 -12.67 -14.77 9.77
N LYS A 135 -13.73 -14.34 9.07
CA LYS A 135 -15.05 -14.97 9.18
C LYS A 135 -15.05 -16.41 8.67
N ALA A 136 -14.25 -16.72 7.66
CA ALA A 136 -14.12 -18.06 7.10
C ALA A 136 -13.55 -19.07 8.12
N LEU A 137 -12.85 -18.60 9.16
CA LEU A 137 -12.39 -19.44 10.25
C LEU A 137 -13.54 -20.00 11.11
N LEU A 138 -14.76 -19.43 11.03
CA LEU A 138 -15.97 -19.89 11.74
C LEU A 138 -15.76 -20.17 13.25
N GLY A 139 -14.79 -19.52 13.88
CA GLY A 139 -14.41 -19.75 15.28
C GLY A 139 -13.54 -21.00 15.53
N ALA A 140 -13.27 -21.81 14.51
CA ALA A 140 -12.24 -22.84 14.54
C ALA A 140 -10.86 -22.18 14.35
N CYS A 141 -9.98 -22.35 15.32
CA CYS A 141 -8.64 -21.77 15.27
C CYS A 141 -7.60 -22.89 15.15
N ASP A 142 -7.05 -23.05 13.95
CA ASP A 142 -5.91 -23.92 13.72
C ASP A 142 -4.62 -23.10 13.81
N CYS A 143 -3.92 -23.20 14.94
CA CYS A 143 -2.70 -22.46 15.16
C CYS A 143 -1.57 -22.82 14.19
N SER A 144 -1.63 -24.00 13.53
CA SER A 144 -0.68 -24.33 12.48
C SER A 144 -0.86 -23.46 11.23
N GLN A 145 -2.08 -22.97 10.98
CA GLN A 145 -2.44 -22.09 9.87
C GLN A 145 -2.42 -20.60 10.24
N VAL A 146 -2.40 -20.25 11.53
CA VAL A 146 -2.33 -18.83 11.97
C VAL A 146 -0.89 -18.32 12.00
N VAL A 147 0.08 -19.19 12.27
CA VAL A 147 1.50 -18.82 12.42
C VAL A 147 2.26 -18.79 11.09
N LYS A 148 1.73 -19.42 10.04
CA LYS A 148 2.44 -19.64 8.75
C LYS A 148 1.56 -19.26 7.58
N PRO A 149 2.16 -18.75 6.49
CA PRO A 149 1.76 -17.49 5.85
C PRO A 149 0.25 -17.28 5.97
N SER A 150 -0.16 -16.63 7.06
CA SER A 150 -1.58 -16.48 7.36
C SER A 150 -1.97 -15.03 7.12
N GLY A 151 -3.11 -14.84 6.46
CA GLY A 151 -3.78 -13.54 6.44
C GLY A 151 -4.45 -13.20 7.77
N VAL A 152 -4.35 -14.09 8.78
CA VAL A 152 -5.13 -14.04 10.02
C VAL A 152 -4.39 -13.19 11.05
N HIS A 153 -4.71 -11.90 11.02
CA HIS A 153 -4.19 -10.88 11.92
C HIS A 153 -5.36 -10.03 12.40
N LEU A 154 -5.28 -9.44 13.60
CA LEU A 154 -6.25 -8.44 14.04
C LEU A 154 -6.32 -7.26 13.05
N LYS A 155 -7.36 -7.28 12.22
CA LYS A 155 -7.75 -6.26 11.25
C LYS A 155 -9.27 -6.20 11.18
N LEU A 156 -9.84 -5.04 10.91
CA LEU A 156 -11.30 -4.88 10.87
C LEU A 156 -11.72 -4.19 9.58
N VAL A 157 -12.93 -4.51 9.10
CA VAL A 157 -13.54 -3.79 7.99
C VAL A 157 -14.46 -2.73 8.57
N LEU A 158 -14.09 -1.47 8.37
CA LEU A 158 -14.93 -0.33 8.73
C LEU A 158 -15.72 0.14 7.52
N ARG A 159 -16.98 0.49 7.73
CA ARG A 159 -17.85 1.12 6.72
C ARG A 159 -18.20 2.53 7.17
N PHE A 160 -18.11 3.48 6.26
CA PHE A 160 -18.38 4.90 6.50
C PHE A 160 -19.78 5.31 6.04
N GLN A 161 -20.20 6.50 6.45
CA GLN A 161 -21.53 7.05 6.15
C GLN A 161 -21.84 7.16 4.65
N ASP A 162 -20.83 7.27 3.80
CA ASP A 162 -20.95 7.28 2.34
C ASP A 162 -20.91 5.88 1.70
N PHE A 163 -21.04 4.83 2.52
CA PHE A 163 -20.93 3.41 2.19
C PHE A 163 -19.55 2.91 1.79
N GLY A 164 -18.53 3.79 1.76
CA GLY A 164 -17.15 3.40 1.55
C GLY A 164 -16.70 2.41 2.61
N LYS A 165 -15.75 1.54 2.26
CA LYS A 165 -15.13 0.60 3.19
C LYS A 165 -13.63 0.81 3.24
N ALA A 166 -13.05 0.62 4.43
CA ALA A 166 -11.61 0.55 4.61
C ALA A 166 -11.22 -0.63 5.50
N MET A 167 -10.03 -1.15 5.24
CA MET A 167 -9.36 -2.10 6.13
C MET A 167 -8.65 -1.30 7.21
N PHE A 168 -9.05 -1.52 8.46
CA PHE A 168 -8.43 -0.95 9.63
C PHE A 168 -7.40 -1.92 10.20
N LYS A 169 -6.13 -1.49 10.28
CA LYS A 169 -5.08 -2.20 11.01
C LYS A 169 -4.66 -1.33 12.22
N PRO A 170 -4.89 -1.80 13.46
CA PRO A 170 -4.57 -1.01 14.65
C PRO A 170 -3.06 -0.94 14.91
N MET A 171 -2.64 0.09 15.63
CA MET A 171 -1.30 0.19 16.18
C MET A 171 -1.02 -0.94 17.18
N ARG A 172 0.18 -1.51 17.07
CA ARG A 172 0.66 -2.61 17.93
C ARG A 172 2.05 -2.41 18.50
N GLN A 173 2.89 -1.73 17.73
CA GLN A 173 4.28 -1.43 18.07
C GLN A 173 4.48 0.08 17.98
N LYS A 174 5.32 0.62 18.85
CA LYS A 174 5.72 2.03 18.84
C LYS A 174 6.57 2.34 17.62
N ARG A 175 6.68 3.63 17.29
CA ARG A 175 7.40 4.09 16.09
C ARG A 175 8.91 3.88 16.19
N GLU A 176 9.44 3.88 17.40
CA GLU A 176 10.87 3.80 17.71
C GLU A 176 11.35 2.36 17.92
N GLU A 177 10.43 1.40 18.03
CA GLU A 177 10.76 0.00 18.26
C GLU A 177 11.12 -0.69 16.93
N GLU A 178 12.20 -1.46 16.91
CA GLU A 178 12.55 -2.33 15.78
C GLU A 178 12.07 -3.77 16.04
N THR A 179 11.79 -4.52 14.97
CA THR A 179 11.62 -5.98 15.05
C THR A 179 12.90 -6.61 15.60
N PRO A 180 12.83 -7.44 16.66
CA PRO A 180 14.00 -8.14 17.18
C PRO A 180 14.68 -9.02 16.11
N GLU A 181 15.99 -9.18 16.19
CA GLU A 181 16.74 -9.92 15.15
C GLU A 181 16.37 -11.40 15.06
N ASP A 182 15.99 -12.00 16.19
CA ASP A 182 15.58 -13.41 16.28
C ASP A 182 14.18 -13.68 15.72
N PHE A 183 13.42 -12.64 15.35
CA PHE A 183 12.08 -12.82 14.80
C PHE A 183 12.16 -13.22 13.33
N PHE A 184 11.59 -14.37 13.01
CA PHE A 184 11.38 -14.77 11.62
C PHE A 184 10.36 -13.84 10.95
N TYR A 185 10.54 -13.60 9.65
CA TYR A 185 9.71 -12.69 8.85
C TYR A 185 8.20 -12.97 8.95
N PHE A 186 7.79 -14.23 9.10
CA PHE A 186 6.38 -14.64 9.24
C PHE A 186 5.81 -14.49 10.67
N VAL A 187 6.66 -14.21 11.67
CA VAL A 187 6.28 -13.93 13.06
C VAL A 187 6.24 -12.42 13.36
N ASP A 188 6.85 -11.60 12.50
CA ASP A 188 6.89 -10.14 12.67
C ASP A 188 5.47 -9.52 12.83
N PHE A 189 5.40 -8.39 13.54
CA PHE A 189 4.16 -7.68 13.77
C PHE A 189 3.71 -6.91 12.52
N GLN A 190 2.41 -6.93 12.26
CA GLN A 190 1.79 -6.00 11.32
C GLN A 190 1.67 -4.59 11.93
N ARG A 191 2.13 -3.59 11.17
CA ARG A 191 2.24 -2.19 11.56
C ARG A 191 1.33 -1.33 10.71
N HIS A 192 0.59 -0.44 11.36
CA HIS A 192 -0.22 0.55 10.66
C HIS A 192 0.64 1.60 9.93
N ASN A 193 1.75 2.03 10.54
CA ASN A 193 2.69 2.97 9.92
C ASN A 193 3.25 2.46 8.60
N ALA A 194 3.50 1.16 8.51
CA ALA A 194 4.03 0.54 7.30
C ALA A 194 3.03 0.59 6.13
N GLU A 195 1.74 0.38 6.38
CA GLU A 195 0.71 0.51 5.32
C GLU A 195 0.58 1.95 4.82
N ILE A 196 0.61 2.93 5.73
CA ILE A 196 0.55 4.36 5.38
C ILE A 196 1.79 4.74 4.56
N ALA A 197 2.98 4.43 5.06
CA ALA A 197 4.23 4.73 4.39
C ALA A 197 4.39 3.98 3.05
N ALA A 198 3.95 2.73 2.96
CA ALA A 198 3.95 1.96 1.72
C ALA A 198 3.15 2.66 0.61
N PHE A 199 1.96 3.19 0.93
CA PHE A 199 1.16 3.95 -0.04
C PHE A 199 1.87 5.23 -0.51
N HIS A 200 2.46 6.00 0.40
CA HIS A 200 3.18 7.22 0.03
C HIS A 200 4.43 6.92 -0.82
N LEU A 201 5.20 5.88 -0.47
CA LEU A 201 6.37 5.45 -1.23
C LEU A 201 5.99 4.95 -2.62
N ASP A 202 4.94 4.12 -2.74
CA ASP A 202 4.40 3.63 -4.02
C ASP A 202 4.01 4.79 -4.95
N ARG A 203 3.42 5.86 -4.39
CA ARG A 203 3.09 7.08 -5.13
C ARG A 203 4.34 7.87 -5.53
N ILE A 204 5.34 7.98 -4.67
CA ILE A 204 6.61 8.66 -4.95
C ILE A 204 7.41 7.94 -6.05
N LEU A 205 7.42 6.60 -6.03
CA LEU A 205 8.01 5.78 -7.09
C LEU A 205 7.19 5.78 -8.38
N ASP A 206 6.01 6.40 -8.37
CA ASP A 206 5.05 6.47 -9.47
C ASP A 206 4.55 5.09 -9.95
N PHE A 207 4.61 4.08 -9.08
CA PHE A 207 4.08 2.75 -9.32
C PHE A 207 2.56 2.74 -9.32
N ARG A 208 1.94 3.36 -8.30
CA ARG A 208 0.48 3.51 -8.13
C ARG A 208 -0.25 2.17 -8.05
N ARG A 209 0.27 1.26 -7.24
CA ARG A 209 -0.16 -0.15 -7.09
C ARG A 209 -0.61 -0.51 -5.67
N VAL A 210 -0.45 0.40 -4.70
CA VAL A 210 -0.95 0.27 -3.33
C VAL A 210 -2.27 1.05 -3.16
N PRO A 211 -3.34 0.49 -2.57
CA PRO A 211 -4.57 1.23 -2.32
C PRO A 211 -4.34 2.48 -1.43
N PRO A 212 -5.08 3.59 -1.66
CA PRO A 212 -4.98 4.77 -0.81
C PRO A 212 -5.14 4.44 0.67
N THR A 213 -4.15 4.83 1.46
CA THR A 213 -4.09 4.53 2.90
C THR A 213 -3.81 5.80 3.69
N VAL A 214 -4.57 6.00 4.77
CA VAL A 214 -4.43 7.16 5.67
C VAL A 214 -4.41 6.70 7.12
N GLY A 215 -3.70 7.42 7.96
CA GLY A 215 -3.76 7.29 9.40
C GLY A 215 -5.05 7.85 10.00
N ARG A 216 -5.53 7.26 11.10
CA ARG A 216 -6.62 7.83 11.91
C ARG A 216 -6.53 7.41 13.37
N LEU A 217 -6.86 8.34 14.26
CA LEU A 217 -7.20 8.03 15.65
C LEU A 217 -8.67 7.61 15.71
N ILE A 218 -8.91 6.34 16.01
CA ILE A 218 -10.24 5.76 16.09
C ILE A 218 -10.68 5.71 17.55
N ASN A 219 -11.86 6.24 17.85
CA ASN A 219 -12.52 5.97 19.13
C ASN A 219 -13.11 4.56 19.09
N VAL A 220 -12.41 3.57 19.65
CA VAL A 220 -12.79 2.15 19.52
C VAL A 220 -14.14 1.82 20.14
N THR A 221 -14.61 2.64 21.08
CA THR A 221 -15.95 2.50 21.64
C THR A 221 -17.01 2.99 20.66
N LYS A 222 -16.93 4.25 20.23
CA LYS A 222 -17.95 4.88 19.37
C LYS A 222 -17.92 4.39 17.92
N GLU A 223 -16.74 4.11 17.40
CA GLU A 223 -16.51 3.85 15.97
C GLU A 223 -16.32 2.37 15.63
N ILE A 224 -16.22 1.50 16.64
CA ILE A 224 -16.14 0.05 16.45
C ILE A 224 -17.20 -0.66 17.29
N LEU A 225 -17.11 -0.62 18.62
CA LEU A 225 -17.96 -1.39 19.52
C LEU A 225 -19.46 -1.03 19.38
N GLU A 226 -19.81 0.26 19.40
CA GLU A 226 -21.20 0.71 19.35
C GLU A 226 -21.84 0.55 17.95
N VAL A 227 -21.03 0.40 16.89
CA VAL A 227 -21.51 0.31 15.50
C VAL A 227 -21.42 -1.10 14.92
N THR A 228 -20.71 -2.03 15.56
CA THR A 228 -20.68 -3.43 15.13
C THR A 228 -22.00 -4.12 15.46
N LYS A 229 -22.44 -5.00 14.55
CA LYS A 229 -23.56 -5.93 14.76
C LYS A 229 -23.10 -7.36 14.97
N ASN A 230 -21.79 -7.57 14.92
CA ASN A 230 -21.19 -8.88 15.06
C ASN A 230 -20.98 -9.16 16.56
N GLU A 231 -21.79 -10.05 17.13
CA GLU A 231 -21.74 -10.44 18.54
C GLU A 231 -20.38 -11.03 18.95
N VAL A 232 -19.68 -11.70 18.01
CA VAL A 232 -18.33 -12.20 18.25
C VAL A 232 -17.35 -11.04 18.41
N LEU A 233 -17.45 -10.01 17.56
CA LEU A 233 -16.62 -8.82 17.69
C LEU A 233 -16.96 -8.02 18.95
N GLN A 234 -18.24 -7.95 19.34
CA GLN A 234 -18.65 -7.28 20.59
C GLN A 234 -18.08 -8.00 21.82
N SER A 235 -18.12 -9.35 21.84
CA SER A 235 -17.73 -10.14 23.01
C SER A 235 -16.23 -10.15 23.31
N VAL A 236 -15.38 -9.72 22.38
CA VAL A 236 -13.93 -9.61 22.60
C VAL A 236 -13.49 -8.25 23.17
N PHE A 237 -14.42 -7.31 23.35
CA PHE A 237 -14.10 -6.04 24.03
C PHE A 237 -14.08 -6.21 25.55
N PHE A 238 -13.13 -5.52 26.20
CA PHE A 238 -13.00 -5.52 27.66
C PHE A 238 -12.34 -4.24 28.15
N VAL A 239 -12.43 -3.98 29.46
CA VAL A 239 -11.72 -2.88 30.13
C VAL A 239 -10.48 -3.44 30.80
N SER A 240 -9.31 -2.88 30.51
CA SER A 240 -8.04 -3.30 31.11
C SER A 240 -7.91 -2.85 32.57
N PRO A 241 -6.96 -3.40 33.34
CA PRO A 241 -6.64 -2.91 34.69
C PRO A 241 -6.24 -1.43 34.74
N ALA A 242 -5.75 -0.88 33.62
CA ALA A 242 -5.42 0.54 33.48
C ALA A 242 -6.62 1.41 33.06
N SER A 243 -7.84 0.85 33.07
CA SER A 243 -9.08 1.52 32.64
C SER A 243 -9.12 1.92 31.17
N ASN A 244 -8.38 1.21 30.31
CA ASN A 244 -8.44 1.39 28.86
C ASN A 244 -9.45 0.43 28.22
N VAL A 245 -10.12 0.84 27.15
CA VAL A 245 -10.97 -0.04 26.35
C VAL A 245 -10.10 -0.79 25.35
N CYS A 246 -10.18 -2.11 25.38
CA CYS A 246 -9.36 -3.00 24.58
C CYS A 246 -10.21 -4.01 23.83
N PHE A 247 -9.65 -4.58 22.76
CA PHE A 247 -10.21 -5.71 22.04
C PHE A 247 -9.10 -6.58 21.43
N PHE A 248 -9.41 -7.82 21.08
CA PHE A 248 -8.46 -8.77 20.50
C PHE A 248 -9.10 -9.61 19.40
N ALA A 249 -8.28 -10.21 18.53
CA ALA A 249 -8.74 -11.21 17.58
C ALA A 249 -8.71 -12.58 18.25
N LYS A 250 -9.85 -13.27 18.30
CA LYS A 250 -10.00 -14.53 19.05
C LYS A 250 -8.95 -15.56 18.66
N CYS A 251 -8.74 -15.79 17.38
CA CYS A 251 -7.85 -16.84 16.90
C CYS A 251 -6.36 -16.52 17.13
N PRO A 252 -5.83 -15.34 16.72
CA PRO A 252 -4.49 -14.92 17.09
C PRO A 252 -4.20 -14.93 18.60
N TYR A 253 -5.18 -14.53 19.41
CA TYR A 253 -5.07 -14.57 20.87
C TYR A 253 -4.97 -16.00 21.41
N MET A 254 -5.81 -16.92 20.93
CA MET A 254 -5.75 -18.33 21.32
C MET A 254 -4.42 -18.99 20.92
N CYS A 255 -3.87 -18.60 19.77
CA CYS A 255 -2.57 -19.09 19.29
C CYS A 255 -1.37 -18.35 19.89
N LYS A 256 -1.61 -17.35 20.77
CA LYS A 256 -0.56 -16.52 21.38
C LYS A 256 0.36 -15.85 20.36
N THR A 257 -0.16 -15.61 19.15
CA THR A 257 0.57 -14.91 18.10
C THR A 257 0.39 -13.41 18.22
N GLU A 258 -0.77 -12.97 18.70
CA GLU A 258 -1.10 -11.57 18.86
C GLU A 258 -1.92 -11.35 20.12
N TYR A 259 -1.70 -10.20 20.78
CA TYR A 259 -2.41 -9.81 21.98
C TYR A 259 -3.49 -8.77 21.69
N ALA A 260 -4.23 -8.39 22.73
CA ALA A 260 -5.19 -7.30 22.66
C ALA A 260 -4.51 -5.96 22.32
N VAL A 261 -5.24 -5.13 21.59
CA VAL A 261 -4.92 -3.71 21.40
C VAL A 261 -5.85 -2.88 22.26
N CYS A 262 -5.35 -1.76 22.76
CA CYS A 262 -6.06 -0.91 23.71
C CYS A 262 -6.00 0.55 23.28
N GLY A 263 -7.10 1.28 23.45
CA GLY A 263 -7.09 2.73 23.36
C GLY A 263 -6.43 3.40 24.58
N SER A 264 -6.38 4.73 24.57
CA SER A 264 -5.93 5.54 25.72
C SER A 264 -6.91 6.68 26.05
N PRO A 265 -7.93 6.44 26.88
CA PRO A 265 -8.50 5.11 27.17
C PRO A 265 -9.35 4.56 26.00
N HIS A 266 -9.84 5.42 25.09
CA HIS A 266 -10.70 5.02 23.97
C HIS A 266 -10.07 5.24 22.59
N LEU A 267 -9.13 6.17 22.47
CA LEU A 267 -8.51 6.48 21.18
C LEU A 267 -7.39 5.48 20.89
N LEU A 268 -7.48 4.83 19.75
CA LEU A 268 -6.46 3.92 19.22
C LEU A 268 -6.06 4.36 17.82
N GLU A 269 -4.76 4.51 17.63
CA GLU A 269 -4.19 4.79 16.33
C GLU A 269 -4.28 3.57 15.39
N GLY A 270 -4.49 3.79 14.10
CA GLY A 270 -4.32 2.76 13.09
C GLY A 270 -4.40 3.30 11.67
N SER A 271 -4.20 2.41 10.70
CA SER A 271 -4.24 2.73 9.27
C SER A 271 -5.57 2.31 8.68
N LEU A 272 -6.09 3.12 7.76
CA LEU A 272 -7.28 2.85 6.96
C LEU A 272 -6.90 2.73 5.49
N SER A 273 -6.85 1.51 4.98
CA SER A 273 -6.60 1.25 3.55
C SER A 273 -7.92 1.11 2.81
N ALA A 274 -8.12 1.92 1.77
CA ALA A 274 -9.34 1.91 0.96
C ALA A 274 -9.60 0.52 0.34
N PHE A 275 -10.85 0.06 0.38
CA PHE A 275 -11.22 -1.18 -0.27
C PHE A 275 -11.18 -1.06 -1.80
N LEU A 276 -10.55 -2.06 -2.43
CA LEU A 276 -10.73 -2.33 -3.85
C LEU A 276 -12.18 -2.75 -4.15
N PRO A 277 -12.60 -2.73 -5.44
CA PRO A 277 -13.92 -3.21 -5.81
C PRO A 277 -14.15 -4.65 -5.35
N SER A 278 -15.43 -4.98 -5.15
CA SER A 278 -15.84 -6.33 -4.75
C SER A 278 -15.36 -7.35 -5.79
N LEU A 279 -14.99 -8.54 -5.33
CA LEU A 279 -14.58 -9.65 -6.22
C LEU A 279 -15.69 -10.05 -7.22
N ASN A 280 -16.95 -9.72 -6.93
CA ASN A 280 -18.06 -9.92 -7.86
C ASN A 280 -18.01 -8.97 -9.07
N LEU A 281 -17.46 -7.77 -8.89
CA LEU A 281 -17.35 -6.74 -9.93
C LEU A 281 -16.00 -6.82 -10.64
N ALA A 282 -14.94 -6.96 -9.85
CA ALA A 282 -13.58 -7.08 -10.32
C ALA A 282 -12.89 -8.28 -9.67
N PRO A 283 -13.05 -9.49 -10.25
CA PRO A 283 -12.33 -10.66 -9.81
C PRO A 283 -10.82 -10.44 -9.85
N ARG A 284 -10.14 -11.02 -8.87
CA ARG A 284 -8.67 -10.97 -8.74
C ARG A 284 -8.11 -12.38 -8.65
N LEU A 285 -6.91 -12.54 -9.19
CA LEU A 285 -6.11 -13.76 -9.06
C LEU A 285 -5.04 -13.51 -8.00
N SER A 286 -4.90 -14.42 -7.05
CA SER A 286 -3.77 -14.47 -6.13
C SER A 286 -2.78 -15.50 -6.66
N ILE A 287 -1.54 -15.09 -6.92
CA ILE A 287 -0.51 -15.92 -7.54
C ILE A 287 0.70 -15.99 -6.60
N PRO A 288 1.24 -17.19 -6.32
CA PRO A 288 2.47 -17.33 -5.56
C PRO A 288 3.63 -16.58 -6.22
N ASN A 289 4.39 -15.86 -5.41
CA ASN A 289 5.62 -15.22 -5.86
C ASN A 289 6.68 -16.31 -6.13
N PRO A 290 7.38 -16.35 -7.29
CA PRO A 290 8.46 -17.32 -7.52
C PRO A 290 9.60 -17.20 -6.50
N TRP A 291 9.79 -16.02 -5.90
CA TRP A 291 10.74 -15.79 -4.82
C TRP A 291 10.07 -15.79 -3.44
N ILE A 292 8.96 -16.54 -3.29
CA ILE A 292 8.37 -16.85 -1.98
C ILE A 292 9.40 -17.57 -1.10
N ARG A 293 9.39 -17.33 0.21
CA ARG A 293 10.24 -18.04 1.19
C ARG A 293 9.57 -19.32 1.69
N SER A 294 10.32 -20.15 2.42
CA SER A 294 9.85 -21.48 2.87
C SER A 294 8.82 -21.46 4.02
N TYR A 295 8.59 -20.31 4.68
CA TYR A 295 7.74 -20.16 5.86
C TYR A 295 7.97 -21.25 6.93
N SER A 296 9.23 -21.64 7.06
CA SER A 296 9.70 -22.66 7.98
C SER A 296 10.99 -22.18 8.64
N PHE A 297 11.33 -22.75 9.79
CA PHE A 297 12.51 -22.34 10.55
C PHE A 297 13.84 -22.83 9.93
N GLU A 298 13.81 -23.96 9.21
CA GLU A 298 15.02 -24.61 8.66
C GLU A 298 15.02 -24.71 7.13
N GLY A 299 13.86 -24.62 6.49
CA GLY A 299 13.72 -24.81 5.05
C GLY A 299 14.29 -23.63 4.28
N LYS A 300 14.90 -23.94 3.14
CA LYS A 300 15.32 -22.96 2.14
C LYS A 300 14.59 -23.22 0.84
N GLU A 301 14.34 -22.16 0.09
CA GLU A 301 13.74 -22.25 -1.23
C GLU A 301 14.80 -22.36 -2.32
N GLU A 302 14.40 -22.85 -3.49
CA GLU A 302 15.34 -23.10 -4.59
C GLU A 302 16.12 -21.83 -4.97
N TRP A 303 15.44 -20.68 -5.01
CA TRP A 303 16.05 -19.39 -5.35
C TRP A 303 17.12 -18.93 -4.34
N GLU A 304 17.09 -19.42 -3.09
CA GLU A 304 18.07 -19.07 -2.06
C GLU A 304 19.40 -19.81 -2.23
N VAL A 305 19.38 -20.96 -2.92
CA VAL A 305 20.55 -21.84 -3.09
C VAL A 305 21.01 -21.95 -4.55
N ASN A 306 20.15 -21.62 -5.52
CA ASN A 306 20.44 -21.68 -6.95
C ASN A 306 20.65 -20.27 -7.54
N PRO A 307 21.89 -19.86 -7.87
CA PRO A 307 22.13 -18.54 -8.46
C PRO A 307 21.57 -18.40 -9.89
N LEU A 308 21.24 -19.50 -10.56
CA LEU A 308 20.67 -19.52 -11.90
C LEU A 308 19.14 -19.67 -11.89
N TYR A 309 18.49 -19.58 -10.73
CA TYR A 309 17.05 -19.79 -10.58
C TYR A 309 16.20 -18.96 -11.55
N CYS A 310 16.56 -17.69 -11.78
CA CYS A 310 15.81 -16.85 -12.70
C CYS A 310 15.81 -17.36 -14.15
N ASN A 311 16.82 -18.11 -14.58
CA ASN A 311 16.83 -18.71 -15.93
C ASN A 311 15.66 -19.68 -16.09
N THR A 312 15.40 -20.50 -15.08
CA THR A 312 14.24 -21.40 -15.04
C THR A 312 12.94 -20.60 -15.00
N VAL A 313 12.85 -19.56 -14.16
CA VAL A 313 11.64 -18.73 -14.07
C VAL A 313 11.30 -18.10 -15.43
N ARG A 314 12.28 -17.61 -16.17
CA ARG A 314 12.10 -17.01 -17.50
C ARG A 314 11.51 -17.96 -18.55
N GLU A 315 11.57 -19.27 -18.33
CA GLU A 315 11.01 -20.27 -19.24
C GLU A 315 9.57 -20.66 -18.86
N ILE A 316 9.14 -20.34 -17.63
CA ILE A 316 7.83 -20.73 -17.09
C ILE A 316 6.79 -19.65 -17.39
N TYR A 317 5.65 -20.03 -17.98
CA TYR A 317 4.49 -19.15 -18.11
C TYR A 317 3.88 -18.85 -16.72
N PRO A 318 3.49 -17.61 -16.39
CA PRO A 318 3.44 -16.41 -17.24
C PRO A 318 4.69 -15.51 -17.18
N TYR A 319 5.78 -15.96 -16.57
CA TYR A 319 7.02 -15.19 -16.37
C TYR A 319 7.91 -15.11 -17.60
N SER A 320 7.69 -16.01 -18.57
CA SER A 320 8.28 -15.92 -19.91
C SER A 320 7.84 -14.68 -20.69
N ASN A 321 6.76 -14.02 -20.28
CA ASN A 321 6.44 -12.65 -20.70
C ASN A 321 7.33 -11.65 -19.94
N SER A 322 8.12 -10.86 -20.69
CA SER A 322 9.02 -9.86 -20.11
C SER A 322 8.32 -8.87 -19.18
N ASN A 323 7.07 -8.48 -19.46
CA ASN A 323 6.35 -7.51 -18.64
C ASN A 323 6.01 -8.06 -17.24
N ARG A 324 5.67 -9.35 -17.13
CA ARG A 324 5.38 -9.97 -15.83
C ARG A 324 6.62 -9.98 -14.95
N LEU A 325 7.75 -10.42 -15.48
CA LEU A 325 9.01 -10.45 -14.75
C LEU A 325 9.46 -9.05 -14.34
N LEU A 326 9.33 -8.06 -15.24
CA LEU A 326 9.62 -6.66 -14.93
C LEU A 326 8.72 -6.11 -13.81
N ASN A 327 7.43 -6.48 -13.78
CA ASN A 327 6.56 -6.09 -12.68
C ASN A 327 6.96 -6.71 -11.34
N ILE A 328 7.47 -7.96 -11.34
CA ILE A 328 8.01 -8.61 -10.14
C ILE A 328 9.26 -7.88 -9.66
N VAL A 329 10.14 -7.44 -10.57
CA VAL A 329 11.33 -6.66 -10.19
C VAL A 329 10.93 -5.30 -9.58
N ASP A 330 9.95 -4.58 -10.15
CA ASP A 330 9.41 -3.36 -9.53
C ASP A 330 8.91 -3.63 -8.09
N MET A 331 8.19 -4.74 -7.90
CA MET A 331 7.66 -5.16 -6.59
C MET A 331 8.80 -5.52 -5.61
N ALA A 332 9.84 -6.20 -6.08
CA ALA A 332 11.00 -6.55 -5.25
C ALA A 332 11.81 -5.31 -4.83
N ILE A 333 11.95 -4.33 -5.72
CA ILE A 333 12.55 -3.01 -5.42
C ILE A 333 11.73 -2.30 -4.34
N PHE A 334 10.39 -2.28 -4.50
CA PHE A 334 9.48 -1.71 -3.52
C PHE A 334 9.60 -2.40 -2.15
N ASP A 335 9.51 -3.73 -2.13
CA ASP A 335 9.60 -4.53 -0.92
C ASP A 335 10.97 -4.39 -0.25
N PHE A 336 12.06 -4.26 -1.01
CA PHE A 336 13.40 -4.03 -0.45
C PHE A 336 13.51 -2.66 0.21
N LEU A 337 13.00 -1.60 -0.42
CA LEU A 337 13.02 -0.25 0.16
C LEU A 337 12.31 -0.22 1.52
N ILE A 338 11.18 -0.90 1.65
CA ILE A 338 10.45 -0.97 2.92
C ILE A 338 10.98 -2.08 3.86
N GLY A 339 11.77 -3.03 3.36
CA GLY A 339 12.25 -4.18 4.13
C GLY A 339 11.18 -5.25 4.37
N ASN A 340 10.22 -5.40 3.46
CA ASN A 340 9.15 -6.39 3.55
C ASN A 340 9.58 -7.74 2.97
N MET A 341 9.75 -8.73 3.84
CA MET A 341 10.15 -10.10 3.46
C MET A 341 8.96 -11.03 3.19
N ASP A 342 7.73 -10.58 3.44
CA ASP A 342 6.53 -11.42 3.53
C ASP A 342 5.67 -11.41 2.25
N ARG A 343 6.28 -11.09 1.10
CA ARG A 343 5.62 -11.10 -0.21
C ARG A 343 5.45 -12.52 -0.75
N HIS A 344 4.62 -13.34 -0.09
CA HIS A 344 4.37 -14.71 -0.54
C HIS A 344 3.52 -14.81 -1.79
N HIS A 345 2.57 -13.88 -1.95
CA HIS A 345 1.66 -13.83 -3.07
C HIS A 345 1.55 -12.39 -3.55
N TYR A 346 1.14 -12.25 -4.80
CA TYR A 346 0.71 -10.96 -5.35
C TYR A 346 -0.65 -11.13 -6.02
N GLU A 347 -1.43 -10.06 -6.04
CA GLU A 347 -2.76 -10.06 -6.66
C GLU A 347 -2.79 -9.30 -7.98
N MET A 348 -3.73 -9.66 -8.85
CA MET A 348 -3.98 -8.96 -10.11
C MET A 348 -5.45 -8.97 -10.48
N PHE A 349 -5.91 -7.93 -11.16
CA PHE A 349 -7.24 -7.94 -11.77
C PHE A 349 -7.30 -8.88 -12.97
N THR A 350 -8.20 -9.86 -12.92
CA THR A 350 -8.38 -10.84 -14.01
C THR A 350 -8.65 -10.15 -15.36
N LYS A 351 -9.38 -9.03 -15.35
CA LYS A 351 -9.73 -8.27 -16.56
C LYS A 351 -8.53 -7.78 -17.36
N PHE A 352 -7.41 -7.47 -16.71
CA PHE A 352 -6.22 -6.96 -17.40
C PHE A 352 -5.29 -8.05 -17.93
N GLY A 353 -5.58 -9.32 -17.64
CA GLY A 353 -4.82 -10.48 -18.10
C GLY A 353 -3.35 -10.46 -17.65
N ASP A 354 -2.50 -11.18 -18.36
CA ASP A 354 -1.11 -11.41 -17.95
C ASP A 354 -0.25 -10.13 -17.93
N ASP A 355 -0.61 -9.17 -18.76
CA ASP A 355 0.06 -7.87 -18.88
C ASP A 355 -0.44 -6.82 -17.86
N GLY A 356 -1.38 -7.19 -16.99
CA GLY A 356 -1.82 -6.32 -15.91
C GLY A 356 -0.67 -5.98 -14.95
N PHE A 357 -0.81 -4.87 -14.23
CA PHE A 357 0.09 -4.55 -13.13
C PHE A 357 -0.21 -5.43 -11.91
N LEU A 358 0.79 -5.58 -11.03
CA LEU A 358 0.64 -6.33 -9.78
C LEU A 358 0.14 -5.41 -8.68
N LEU A 359 -0.79 -5.88 -7.86
CA LEU A 359 -1.27 -5.16 -6.68
C LEU A 359 -0.30 -5.38 -5.52
N HIS A 360 0.16 -4.29 -4.91
CA HIS A 360 1.05 -4.31 -3.75
C HIS A 360 0.19 -4.21 -2.47
N LEU A 361 -0.48 -5.30 -2.09
CA LEU A 361 -1.36 -5.36 -0.91
C LEU A 361 -0.60 -5.85 0.34
N ASP A 362 -1.15 -5.65 1.54
CA ASP A 362 -0.59 -6.17 2.80
C ASP A 362 0.90 -5.82 3.01
N ASN A 363 1.18 -4.52 3.13
CA ASN A 363 2.55 -4.01 3.33
C ASN A 363 2.91 -3.82 4.80
N ALA A 364 2.06 -4.30 5.70
CA ALA A 364 2.16 -4.07 7.14
C ALA A 364 3.42 -4.64 7.81
N ARG A 365 4.17 -5.54 7.16
CA ARG A 365 5.46 -6.06 7.65
C ARG A 365 6.68 -5.30 7.10
N GLY A 366 6.45 -4.21 6.37
CA GLY A 366 7.49 -3.24 6.05
C GLY A 366 7.88 -2.40 7.28
N PHE A 367 8.98 -1.67 7.15
CA PHE A 367 9.50 -0.72 8.13
C PHE A 367 9.63 -1.31 9.55
N GLY A 368 9.96 -2.60 9.66
CA GLY A 368 10.23 -3.25 10.95
C GLY A 368 11.64 -2.98 11.48
N ARG A 369 12.63 -2.83 10.59
CA ARG A 369 14.02 -2.56 10.97
C ARG A 369 14.59 -1.46 10.09
N HIS A 370 15.09 -0.38 10.69
CA HIS A 370 15.83 0.68 9.99
C HIS A 370 17.34 0.45 10.01
N SER A 371 17.84 -0.34 10.98
CA SER A 371 19.26 -0.63 11.15
C SER A 371 19.76 -1.79 10.28
N HIS A 372 18.86 -2.55 9.65
CA HIS A 372 19.18 -3.71 8.79
C HIS A 372 18.61 -3.54 7.38
N ASP A 373 19.36 -4.01 6.37
CA ASP A 373 18.93 -4.05 4.97
C ASP A 373 18.96 -5.50 4.48
N GLU A 374 17.78 -6.08 4.24
CA GLU A 374 17.66 -7.48 3.84
C GLU A 374 17.88 -7.67 2.34
N ILE A 375 19.14 -7.85 1.95
CA ILE A 375 19.56 -7.93 0.54
C ILE A 375 18.86 -9.07 -0.22
N SER A 376 18.46 -10.15 0.46
CA SER A 376 17.80 -11.28 -0.21
C SER A 376 16.45 -10.90 -0.85
N ILE A 377 15.80 -9.80 -0.42
CA ILE A 377 14.59 -9.29 -1.09
C ILE A 377 14.88 -8.84 -2.52
N LEU A 378 16.10 -8.37 -2.82
CA LEU A 378 16.52 -8.00 -4.18
C LEU A 378 16.90 -9.19 -5.08
N ALA A 379 16.73 -10.43 -4.63
CA ALA A 379 17.04 -11.62 -5.43
C ALA A 379 16.41 -11.60 -6.84
N PRO A 380 15.14 -11.18 -7.06
CA PRO A 380 14.59 -11.06 -8.41
C PRO A 380 15.39 -10.10 -9.30
N LEU A 381 15.81 -8.94 -8.76
CA LEU A 381 16.61 -7.97 -9.51
C LEU A 381 18.01 -8.52 -9.81
N SER A 382 18.69 -9.07 -8.80
CA SER A 382 20.09 -9.48 -8.91
C SER A 382 20.27 -10.78 -9.71
N GLN A 383 19.32 -11.71 -9.65
CA GLN A 383 19.36 -12.94 -10.44
C GLN A 383 18.90 -12.72 -11.88
N CYS A 384 17.86 -11.89 -12.09
CA CYS A 384 17.32 -11.67 -13.42
C CYS A 384 18.02 -10.56 -14.18
N CYS A 385 18.68 -9.60 -13.51
CA CYS A 385 19.34 -8.46 -14.15
C CYS A 385 18.50 -7.77 -15.24
N VAL A 386 17.24 -7.50 -14.93
CA VAL A 386 16.33 -6.73 -15.79
C VAL A 386 15.60 -5.69 -14.96
N ILE A 387 15.38 -4.50 -15.51
CA ILE A 387 14.64 -3.41 -14.88
C ILE A 387 13.93 -2.58 -15.95
N LYS A 388 12.79 -1.99 -15.62
CA LYS A 388 12.12 -1.04 -16.52
C LYS A 388 12.92 0.24 -16.64
N ARG A 389 12.92 0.83 -17.83
CA ARG A 389 13.54 2.15 -18.06
C ARG A 389 12.87 3.22 -17.21
N THR A 390 11.54 3.22 -17.10
CA THR A 390 10.82 4.19 -16.27
C THR A 390 11.21 4.09 -14.79
N THR A 391 11.26 2.88 -14.24
CA THR A 391 11.70 2.61 -12.86
C THR A 391 13.16 3.02 -12.65
N TRP A 392 14.05 2.63 -13.56
CA TRP A 392 15.48 2.97 -13.48
C TRP A 392 15.70 4.49 -13.39
N LEU A 393 15.11 5.25 -14.32
CA LEU A 393 15.22 6.71 -14.34
C LEU A 393 14.61 7.36 -13.08
N ARG A 394 13.50 6.82 -12.58
CA ARG A 394 12.87 7.33 -11.35
C ARG A 394 13.74 7.10 -10.12
N LEU A 395 14.40 5.95 -10.01
CA LEU A 395 15.32 5.65 -8.91
C LEU A 395 16.57 6.55 -8.95
N GLN A 396 17.13 6.79 -10.15
CA GLN A 396 18.24 7.74 -10.31
C GLN A 396 17.83 9.15 -9.88
N LEU A 397 16.66 9.63 -10.33
CA LEU A 397 16.14 10.93 -9.94
C LEU A 397 16.00 11.08 -8.41
N LEU A 398 15.46 10.05 -7.74
CA LEU A 398 15.25 10.05 -6.29
C LEU A 398 16.55 9.96 -5.46
N ALA A 399 17.68 9.67 -6.11
CA ALA A 399 19.00 9.69 -5.49
C ALA A 399 19.69 11.05 -5.61
N GLU A 400 19.18 11.94 -6.46
CA GLU A 400 19.72 13.30 -6.60
C GLU A 400 19.41 14.16 -5.36
N PRO A 401 20.30 15.07 -4.96
CA PRO A 401 20.09 15.93 -3.78
C PRO A 401 18.79 16.73 -3.79
N GLU A 402 18.33 17.17 -4.97
CA GLU A 402 17.13 17.99 -5.15
C GLU A 402 15.82 17.21 -4.96
N TYR A 403 15.86 15.88 -5.11
CA TYR A 403 14.70 14.99 -5.03
C TYR A 403 14.92 13.81 -4.08
N ARG A 404 15.82 13.98 -3.11
CA ARG A 404 16.25 12.92 -2.21
C ARG A 404 15.06 12.18 -1.62
N LEU A 405 15.06 10.86 -1.76
CA LEU A 405 13.93 10.01 -1.38
C LEU A 405 13.44 10.26 0.05
N SER A 406 14.35 10.34 1.02
CA SER A 406 13.99 10.62 2.42
C SER A 406 13.25 11.94 2.62
N GLU A 407 13.66 13.02 1.95
CA GLU A 407 13.05 14.35 2.08
C GLU A 407 11.69 14.43 1.39
N VAL A 408 11.57 13.87 0.19
CA VAL A 408 10.29 13.75 -0.51
C VAL A 408 9.31 12.89 0.30
N MET A 409 9.79 11.78 0.87
CA MET A 409 8.98 10.90 1.71
C MET A 409 8.51 11.60 2.97
N ARG A 410 9.42 12.30 3.67
CA ARG A 410 9.11 13.12 4.84
C ARG A 410 8.00 14.11 4.53
N GLU A 411 8.18 14.91 3.48
CA GLU A 411 7.20 15.93 3.09
C GLU A 411 5.85 15.32 2.69
N SER A 412 5.85 14.18 2.00
CA SER A 412 4.61 13.48 1.66
C SER A 412 3.85 13.01 2.91
N LEU A 413 4.57 12.44 3.88
CA LEU A 413 4.00 11.89 5.11
C LEU A 413 3.49 12.97 6.09
N LEU A 414 4.01 14.20 6.03
CA LEU A 414 3.50 15.32 6.84
C LEU A 414 2.03 15.66 6.57
N GLN A 415 1.47 15.19 5.47
CA GLN A 415 0.06 15.37 5.13
C GLN A 415 -0.86 14.40 5.86
N ASP A 416 -0.32 13.33 6.45
CA ASP A 416 -1.08 12.34 7.21
C ASP A 416 -1.35 12.84 8.65
N PRO A 417 -2.55 12.66 9.20
CA PRO A 417 -2.87 13.11 10.57
C PRO A 417 -2.06 12.40 11.67
N LEU A 418 -1.43 11.26 11.38
CA LEU A 418 -0.57 10.53 12.33
C LEU A 418 0.90 10.92 12.22
N ALA A 419 1.23 12.00 11.49
CA ALA A 419 2.58 12.51 11.38
C ALA A 419 3.21 12.78 12.78
N PRO A 420 4.48 12.38 13.01
CA PRO A 420 5.34 11.65 12.09
C PRO A 420 4.93 10.16 11.95
N VAL A 421 4.80 9.66 10.71
CA VAL A 421 4.45 8.25 10.44
C VAL A 421 5.70 7.36 10.49
N LEU A 422 6.81 7.83 9.94
CA LEU A 422 8.12 7.19 10.02
C LEU A 422 9.07 8.03 10.87
N THR A 423 9.96 7.38 11.60
CA THR A 423 11.05 8.02 12.33
C THR A 423 12.21 8.38 11.40
N GLU A 424 13.08 9.29 11.83
CA GLU A 424 14.28 9.69 11.06
C GLU A 424 15.13 8.51 10.59
N PRO A 425 15.43 7.49 11.42
CA PRO A 425 16.25 6.37 10.97
C PRO A 425 15.64 5.60 9.80
N HIS A 426 14.30 5.44 9.76
CA HIS A 426 13.63 4.79 8.62
C HIS A 426 13.73 5.63 7.34
N LEU A 427 13.60 6.96 7.44
CA LEU A 427 13.74 7.85 6.29
C LEU A 427 15.16 7.78 5.73
N LEU A 428 16.19 7.82 6.59
CA LEU A 428 17.59 7.66 6.16
C LEU A 428 17.90 6.28 5.59
N ALA A 429 17.25 5.23 6.12
CA ALA A 429 17.37 3.88 5.58
C ALA A 429 16.84 3.77 4.14
N LEU A 430 15.82 4.55 3.75
CA LEU A 430 15.32 4.58 2.37
C LEU A 430 16.41 5.05 1.39
N ASP A 431 17.14 6.11 1.72
CA ASP A 431 18.25 6.60 0.88
C ASP A 431 19.37 5.55 0.77
N ARG A 432 19.74 4.93 1.91
CA ARG A 432 20.76 3.87 1.93
C ARG A 432 20.36 2.69 1.06
N ARG A 433 19.11 2.21 1.18
CA ARG A 433 18.56 1.12 0.37
C ARG A 433 18.46 1.49 -1.11
N LEU A 434 18.07 2.72 -1.43
CA LEU A 434 18.06 3.22 -2.80
C LEU A 434 19.46 3.12 -3.44
N GLN A 435 20.51 3.51 -2.72
CA GLN A 435 21.89 3.36 -3.21
C GLN A 435 22.26 1.90 -3.47
N LEU A 436 21.85 0.98 -2.61
CA LEU A 436 22.09 -0.46 -2.80
C LEU A 436 21.38 -1.01 -4.05
N ILE A 437 20.17 -0.52 -4.35
CA ILE A 437 19.46 -0.86 -5.60
C ILE A 437 20.24 -0.34 -6.81
N LEU A 438 20.65 0.93 -6.79
CA LEU A 438 21.41 1.53 -7.90
C LEU A 438 22.72 0.76 -8.15
N GLN A 439 23.42 0.36 -7.09
CA GLN A 439 24.63 -0.46 -7.19
C GLN A 439 24.34 -1.87 -7.76
N ALA A 440 23.22 -2.49 -7.38
CA ALA A 440 22.82 -3.78 -7.92
C ALA A 440 22.53 -3.69 -9.43
N VAL A 441 21.81 -2.66 -9.87
CA VAL A 441 21.57 -2.40 -11.30
C VAL A 441 22.89 -2.10 -12.02
N GLY A 442 23.77 -1.29 -11.43
CA GLY A 442 25.10 -0.98 -11.97
C GLY A 442 25.91 -2.24 -12.25
N ARG A 443 26.00 -3.17 -11.27
CA ARG A 443 26.67 -4.47 -11.48
C ARG A 443 26.06 -5.29 -12.61
N CYS A 444 24.72 -5.30 -12.73
CA CYS A 444 24.06 -5.97 -13.86
C CYS A 444 24.43 -5.32 -15.20
N ILE A 445 24.45 -3.98 -15.28
CA ILE A 445 24.82 -3.23 -16.49
C ILE A 445 26.27 -3.51 -16.87
N ASP A 446 27.19 -3.49 -15.91
CA ASP A 446 28.61 -3.78 -16.14
C ASP A 446 28.82 -5.20 -16.68
N THR A 447 27.98 -6.16 -16.26
CA THR A 447 28.09 -7.57 -16.65
C THR A 447 27.42 -7.88 -17.99
N PHE A 448 26.23 -7.33 -18.24
CA PHE A 448 25.36 -7.72 -19.37
C PHE A 448 25.09 -6.62 -20.40
N GLY A 449 25.54 -5.39 -20.13
CA GLY A 449 25.30 -4.21 -20.93
C GLY A 449 23.94 -3.55 -20.67
N GLU A 450 23.88 -2.21 -20.75
CA GLU A 450 22.68 -1.42 -20.44
C GLU A 450 21.48 -1.81 -21.28
N ALA A 451 21.67 -2.04 -22.58
CA ALA A 451 20.59 -2.41 -23.50
C ALA A 451 19.90 -3.74 -23.17
N THR A 452 20.61 -4.66 -22.50
CA THR A 452 20.07 -5.96 -22.06
C THR A 452 19.32 -5.82 -20.74
N VAL A 453 19.86 -5.00 -19.82
CA VAL A 453 19.34 -4.86 -18.45
C VAL A 453 18.16 -3.90 -18.40
N VAL A 454 18.23 -2.78 -19.10
CA VAL A 454 17.23 -1.70 -19.05
C VAL A 454 16.20 -1.90 -20.17
N ALA A 455 15.10 -2.55 -19.83
CA ALA A 455 14.01 -2.83 -20.76
C ALA A 455 13.21 -1.57 -21.10
N ASN A 456 12.97 -1.34 -22.39
CA ASN A 456 12.15 -0.22 -22.83
C ASN A 456 10.66 -0.53 -22.68
N ASP A 457 10.04 -0.01 -21.62
CA ASP A 457 8.64 -0.18 -21.29
C ASP A 457 7.74 0.96 -21.81
N THR A 458 8.30 1.89 -22.59
CA THR A 458 7.58 3.07 -23.12
C THR A 458 6.89 2.82 -24.47
N THR A 459 7.25 1.73 -25.16
CA THR A 459 6.62 1.29 -26.41
C THR A 459 5.54 0.25 -26.12
N GLN A 460 4.30 0.49 -26.55
CA GLN A 460 3.25 -0.54 -26.48
C GLN A 460 3.70 -1.81 -27.23
N PRO A 461 3.44 -3.02 -26.70
CA PRO A 461 3.63 -4.23 -27.48
C PRO A 461 2.79 -4.13 -28.75
N GLN A 462 3.44 -4.16 -29.92
CA GLN A 462 2.71 -4.39 -31.16
C GLN A 462 2.02 -5.75 -31.01
N ARG A 463 0.68 -5.77 -31.09
CA ARG A 463 -0.05 -7.04 -31.14
C ARG A 463 0.55 -7.86 -32.30
N PRO A 464 0.91 -9.14 -32.11
CA PRO A 464 1.26 -9.99 -33.22
C PRO A 464 0.13 -9.94 -34.24
N ALA A 465 0.46 -9.71 -35.51
CA ALA A 465 -0.50 -9.80 -36.59
C ALA A 465 -1.15 -11.18 -36.50
N VAL A 466 -2.46 -11.23 -36.31
CA VAL A 466 -3.23 -12.46 -36.37
C VAL A 466 -3.05 -13.01 -37.78
N HIS A 467 -2.15 -13.97 -37.95
CA HIS A 467 -2.13 -14.81 -39.14
C HIS A 467 -3.45 -15.58 -39.13
N ARG A 468 -4.46 -15.03 -39.81
CA ARG A 468 -5.57 -15.81 -40.33
C ARG A 468 -4.97 -16.82 -41.29
N ALA A 469 -4.66 -18.02 -40.78
CA ALA A 469 -4.56 -19.19 -41.62
C ALA A 469 -5.92 -19.33 -42.30
N LYS A 470 -5.98 -19.03 -43.60
CA LYS A 470 -7.06 -19.48 -44.46
C LYS A 470 -7.00 -21.02 -44.42
N LEU A 471 -8.03 -21.65 -43.87
CA LEU A 471 -8.35 -23.00 -44.28
C LEU A 471 -8.89 -22.87 -45.72
N ASP A 472 -8.05 -23.24 -46.69
CA ASP A 472 -8.50 -23.54 -48.03
C ASP A 472 -8.81 -25.04 -48.11
N THR A 473 -10.05 -25.33 -48.52
CA THR A 473 -10.69 -26.59 -48.96
C THR A 473 -10.87 -27.73 -47.96
#